data_AF-A0A8J6Y808-F1
#
_entry.id   AF-A0A8J6Y808-F1
#
_cell.length_a   1.000
_cell.length_b   1.000
_cell.length_c   1.000
_cell.angle_alpha   90.00
_cell.angle_beta   90.00
_cell.angle_gamma   90.00
#
_symmetry.space_group_name_H-M   'P 1'
#
loop_
_entity.id
_entity.type
_entity.pdbx_description
1 polymer ?
#
loop_
_entity_poly.entity_id
_entity_poly.type
_entity_poly.pdbx_seq_one_letter_code
_entity_poly.pdbx_strand_id
1 'polypeptide(L)'
;MRKIFFLTALLMMILTATAFAEEAKESEAETPEGPYVYTSEDFKYTITCPFKPIAVVENPWQETDKHGEMLVFASEGIDVLYGYIIQVDAFDTKEVPDFNKGSVMAIGEYLDGLKKNGGFGDARLVNITKKNKGVAAITAEKIDVLNPETGEVEGEFVADKQYLYTFFRTPEGRCISIQLISANLDDKMFVDTYRGSVASFKDNIKDKKSKKDKDKKSKKDKDKKDKKDKKDKNKDKDKK
;
A
#
# COMPACT_ATOMS: atom_id res chain seq x y z
N MET A 1 -69.66 55.55 9.68
CA MET A 1 -69.00 56.76 9.14
C MET A 1 -67.56 56.37 8.80
N ARG A 2 -67.22 56.18 7.52
CA ARG A 2 -66.33 57.07 6.72
C ARG A 2 -65.11 57.52 7.56
N LYS A 3 -63.86 57.16 7.25
CA LYS A 3 -63.15 57.50 6.01
C LYS A 3 -61.95 56.57 5.74
N ILE A 4 -61.69 56.45 4.44
CA ILE A 4 -60.63 55.73 3.73
C ILE A 4 -59.40 56.65 3.56
N PHE A 5 -58.27 56.04 3.18
CA PHE A 5 -57.00 56.60 2.68
C PHE A 5 -56.00 56.96 3.79
N PHE A 6 -54.81 56.36 3.85
CA PHE A 6 -53.77 56.51 2.83
C PHE A 6 -52.99 55.21 2.54
N LEU A 7 -52.86 54.96 1.23
CA LEU A 7 -51.86 54.13 0.57
C LEU A 7 -50.48 54.80 0.74
N THR A 8 -49.49 54.07 1.24
CA THR A 8 -48.08 54.29 0.88
C THR A 8 -47.45 52.94 0.58
N ALA A 9 -47.15 52.77 -0.70
CA ALA A 9 -46.48 51.61 -1.25
C ALA A 9 -45.06 51.51 -0.69
N LEU A 10 -44.76 50.40 -0.01
CA LEU A 10 -43.38 49.93 0.17
C LEU A 10 -43.23 48.66 -0.66
N LEU A 11 -42.66 48.87 -1.84
CA LEU A 11 -42.12 47.85 -2.72
C LEU A 11 -40.89 47.25 -2.01
N MET A 12 -40.99 46.02 -1.52
CA MET A 12 -39.81 45.23 -1.17
C MET A 12 -39.93 43.82 -1.73
N MET A 13 -38.80 43.39 -2.28
CA MET A 13 -38.66 42.34 -3.27
C MET A 13 -39.09 40.97 -2.75
N ILE A 14 -39.86 40.29 -3.60
CA ILE A 14 -40.05 38.85 -3.54
C ILE A 14 -38.73 38.22 -4.00
N LEU A 15 -37.89 37.76 -3.06
CA LEU A 15 -36.95 36.69 -3.37
C LEU A 15 -37.75 35.39 -3.36
N THR A 16 -38.10 34.90 -4.56
CA THR A 16 -38.41 33.49 -4.75
C THR A 16 -37.12 32.70 -4.54
N ALA A 17 -36.94 32.15 -3.34
CA ALA A 17 -36.00 31.06 -3.15
C ALA A 17 -36.58 29.84 -3.86
N THR A 18 -36.13 29.59 -5.08
CA THR A 18 -36.22 28.26 -5.70
C THR A 18 -35.35 27.33 -4.87
N ALA A 19 -35.97 26.68 -3.88
CA ALA A 19 -35.39 25.51 -3.26
C ALA A 19 -35.34 24.41 -4.32
N PHE A 20 -34.17 24.24 -4.94
CA PHE A 20 -33.80 22.96 -5.52
C PHE A 20 -33.68 21.99 -4.35
N ALA A 21 -34.78 21.30 -4.05
CA ALA A 21 -34.72 20.01 -3.39
C ALA A 21 -34.09 19.05 -4.40
N GLU A 22 -32.77 19.03 -4.43
CA GLU A 22 -32.02 17.91 -4.98
C GLU A 22 -32.29 16.75 -4.02
N GLU A 23 -33.12 15.81 -4.47
CA GLU A 23 -33.25 14.50 -3.85
C GLU A 23 -31.84 13.92 -3.72
N ALA A 24 -31.28 13.97 -2.51
CA ALA A 24 -30.20 13.09 -2.14
C ALA A 24 -30.74 11.68 -2.33
N LYS A 25 -30.35 11.06 -3.45
CA LYS A 25 -30.47 9.62 -3.64
C LYS A 25 -29.76 8.99 -2.46
N GLU A 26 -30.57 8.53 -1.51
CA GLU A 26 -30.16 7.61 -0.48
C GLU A 26 -29.52 6.43 -1.20
N SER A 27 -28.19 6.38 -1.13
CA SER A 27 -27.37 5.31 -1.68
C SER A 27 -27.77 4.04 -0.96
N GLU A 28 -28.66 3.27 -1.59
CA GLU A 28 -28.99 1.91 -1.19
C GLU A 28 -27.68 1.13 -1.06
N ALA A 29 -27.26 0.88 0.18
CA ALA A 29 -26.06 0.12 0.47
C ALA A 29 -26.30 -1.32 0.02
N GLU A 30 -25.86 -1.65 -1.20
CA GLU A 30 -25.84 -3.03 -1.70
C GLU A 30 -25.10 -3.90 -0.67
N THR A 31 -25.80 -4.90 -0.13
CA THR A 31 -25.20 -5.93 0.71
C THR A 31 -24.00 -6.53 -0.03
N PRO A 32 -22.77 -6.51 0.53
CA PRO A 32 -21.60 -6.86 -0.25
C PRO A 32 -21.57 -8.35 -0.59
N GLU A 33 -21.57 -8.68 -1.88
CA GLU A 33 -21.46 -10.05 -2.41
C GLU A 33 -20.07 -10.64 -2.13
N GLY A 34 -19.87 -11.26 -0.96
CA GLY A 34 -18.75 -12.17 -0.67
C GLY A 34 -17.33 -11.65 -0.99
N PRO A 35 -16.31 -12.51 -0.89
CA PRO A 35 -14.95 -12.12 -1.22
C PRO A 35 -14.80 -11.82 -2.71
N TYR A 36 -14.31 -10.61 -3.05
CA TYR A 36 -14.09 -10.16 -4.42
C TYR A 36 -12.61 -10.27 -4.80
N VAL A 37 -12.29 -10.69 -6.02
CA VAL A 37 -10.90 -10.70 -6.50
C VAL A 37 -10.65 -9.46 -7.33
N TYR A 38 -9.86 -8.53 -6.81
CA TYR A 38 -9.40 -7.35 -7.52
C TYR A 38 -8.10 -7.63 -8.27
N THR A 39 -8.03 -7.21 -9.53
CA THR A 39 -6.81 -7.27 -10.36
C THR A 39 -6.47 -5.89 -10.84
N SER A 40 -5.27 -5.41 -10.51
CA SER A 40 -4.73 -4.18 -11.06
C SER A 40 -4.00 -4.49 -12.36
N GLU A 41 -4.49 -3.93 -13.45
CA GLU A 41 -3.80 -4.03 -14.73
C GLU A 41 -2.58 -3.11 -14.79
N ASP A 42 -2.62 -1.90 -14.26
CA ASP A 42 -1.47 -0.99 -14.39
C ASP A 42 -0.31 -1.40 -13.49
N PHE A 43 -0.61 -1.85 -12.27
CA PHE A 43 0.41 -2.25 -11.31
C PHE A 43 0.66 -3.75 -11.27
N LYS A 44 -0.03 -4.55 -12.09
CA LYS A 44 0.21 -5.99 -12.29
C LYS A 44 0.22 -6.78 -10.99
N TYR A 45 -0.88 -6.74 -10.25
CA TYR A 45 -1.09 -7.60 -9.08
C TYR A 45 -2.54 -8.05 -8.96
N THR A 46 -2.79 -9.06 -8.13
CA THR A 46 -4.14 -9.51 -7.75
C THR A 46 -4.24 -9.61 -6.24
N ILE A 47 -5.37 -9.23 -5.66
CA ILE A 47 -5.66 -9.32 -4.22
C ILE A 47 -7.13 -9.70 -4.00
N THR A 48 -7.41 -10.49 -2.97
CA THR A 48 -8.78 -10.75 -2.51
C THR A 48 -9.21 -9.64 -1.58
N CYS A 49 -10.35 -9.04 -1.85
CA CYS A 49 -10.99 -7.97 -1.11
C CYS A 49 -12.19 -8.52 -0.32
N PRO A 50 -12.59 -7.84 0.77
CA PRO A 50 -13.80 -8.16 1.53
C PRO A 50 -15.05 -8.21 0.64
N PHE A 51 -15.11 -7.28 -0.32
CA PHE A 51 -16.12 -7.14 -1.35
C PHE A 51 -15.58 -6.21 -2.45
N LYS A 52 -16.37 -5.99 -3.50
CA LYS A 52 -15.98 -5.15 -4.64
C LYS A 52 -15.73 -3.70 -4.17
N PRO A 53 -14.58 -3.07 -4.49
CA PRO A 53 -14.36 -1.66 -4.19
C PRO A 53 -15.44 -0.79 -4.84
N ILE A 54 -15.98 0.18 -4.09
CA ILE A 54 -16.90 1.18 -4.62
C ILE A 54 -16.17 2.23 -5.47
N ALA A 55 -14.88 2.42 -5.21
CA ALA A 55 -14.01 3.26 -6.00
C ALA A 55 -12.57 2.73 -5.97
N VAL A 56 -11.82 3.05 -7.03
CA VAL A 56 -10.39 2.81 -7.14
C VAL A 56 -9.74 4.14 -7.51
N VAL A 57 -8.76 4.57 -6.72
CA VAL A 57 -7.99 5.78 -6.98
C VAL A 57 -6.58 5.37 -7.36
N GLU A 58 -6.21 5.62 -8.60
CA GLU A 58 -4.85 5.38 -9.10
C GLU A 58 -3.90 6.46 -8.58
N ASN A 59 -2.71 6.03 -8.11
CA ASN A 59 -1.66 6.88 -7.57
C ASN A 59 -2.20 7.99 -6.65
N PRO A 60 -2.74 7.64 -5.47
CA PRO A 60 -3.33 8.61 -4.53
C PRO A 60 -2.32 9.61 -3.93
N TRP A 61 -1.05 9.52 -4.31
CA TRP A 61 0.05 10.36 -3.82
C TRP A 61 0.36 11.49 -4.79
N GLN A 62 0.86 12.60 -4.25
CA GLN A 62 1.40 13.69 -5.06
C GLN A 62 2.85 13.41 -5.46
N GLU A 63 3.54 12.58 -4.67
CA GLU A 63 4.94 12.24 -4.85
C GLU A 63 5.13 11.27 -6.04
N THR A 64 5.99 11.65 -6.97
CA THR A 64 6.18 10.95 -8.26
C THR A 64 6.86 9.59 -8.14
N ASP A 65 7.53 9.33 -7.02
CA ASP A 65 8.23 8.08 -6.73
C ASP A 65 7.32 7.03 -6.04
N LYS A 66 6.11 7.42 -5.64
CA LYS A 66 5.11 6.52 -5.10
C LYS A 66 4.17 6.03 -6.19
N HIS A 67 3.98 4.73 -6.23
CA HIS A 67 3.18 4.07 -7.26
C HIS A 67 2.24 3.06 -6.63
N GLY A 68 0.98 3.06 -7.07
CA GLY A 68 0.00 2.09 -6.61
C GLY A 68 -1.42 2.62 -6.68
N GLU A 69 -2.29 2.06 -5.85
CA GLU A 69 -3.73 2.32 -5.90
C GLU A 69 -4.32 2.37 -4.50
N MET A 70 -5.44 3.07 -4.37
CA MET A 70 -6.30 3.01 -3.21
C MET A 70 -7.64 2.37 -3.58
N LEU A 71 -7.97 1.27 -2.92
CA LEU A 71 -9.23 0.55 -3.03
C LEU A 71 -10.16 1.03 -1.92
N VAL A 72 -11.26 1.68 -2.30
CA VAL A 72 -12.25 2.21 -1.35
C VAL A 72 -13.39 1.21 -1.23
N PHE A 73 -13.71 0.80 -0.01
CA PHE A 73 -14.80 -0.12 0.29
C PHE A 73 -15.98 0.58 0.93
N ALA A 74 -15.73 1.55 1.81
CA ALA A 74 -16.76 2.38 2.41
C ALA A 74 -16.26 3.82 2.58
N SER A 75 -17.14 4.78 2.33
CA SER A 75 -16.88 6.21 2.48
C SER A 75 -18.12 6.95 2.93
N GLU A 76 -17.92 8.05 3.65
CA GLU A 76 -18.96 9.03 3.98
C GLU A 76 -18.54 10.38 3.40
N GLY A 77 -19.17 10.78 2.29
CA GLY A 77 -18.72 11.93 1.51
C GLY A 77 -17.29 11.74 1.00
N ILE A 78 -16.38 12.63 1.40
CA ILE A 78 -14.96 12.57 1.03
C ILE A 78 -14.13 11.71 2.01
N ASP A 79 -14.70 11.29 3.13
CA ASP A 79 -13.99 10.55 4.16
C ASP A 79 -14.04 9.05 3.90
N VAL A 80 -12.89 8.43 3.74
CA VAL A 80 -12.80 6.98 3.54
C VAL A 80 -12.83 6.28 4.90
N LEU A 81 -13.88 5.51 5.13
CA LEU A 81 -14.12 4.77 6.37
C LEU A 81 -13.42 3.41 6.36
N TYR A 82 -13.37 2.76 5.21
CA TYR A 82 -12.71 1.47 5.03
C TYR A 82 -12.10 1.36 3.63
N GLY A 83 -10.83 1.01 3.56
CA GLY A 83 -10.10 0.93 2.30
C GLY A 83 -8.70 0.38 2.46
N TYR A 84 -8.07 0.03 1.34
CA TYR A 84 -6.66 -0.36 1.29
C TYR A 84 -5.90 0.62 0.42
N ILE A 85 -4.76 1.12 0.91
CA ILE A 85 -3.76 1.77 0.05
C ILE A 85 -2.68 0.73 -0.24
N ILE A 86 -2.46 0.42 -1.50
CA ILE A 86 -1.49 -0.56 -1.96
C ILE A 86 -0.40 0.18 -2.73
N GLN A 87 0.82 0.14 -2.22
CA GLN A 87 1.99 0.69 -2.89
C GLN A 87 2.87 -0.45 -3.40
N VAL A 88 3.28 -0.32 -4.66
CA VAL A 88 4.24 -1.20 -5.29
C VAL A 88 5.62 -0.56 -5.33
N ASP A 89 6.65 -1.40 -5.31
CA ASP A 89 8.04 -0.97 -5.22
C ASP A 89 8.28 -0.01 -4.03
N ALA A 90 7.58 -0.29 -2.91
CA ALA A 90 7.32 0.66 -1.83
C ALA A 90 8.54 1.03 -0.97
N PHE A 91 9.67 0.34 -1.10
CA PHE A 91 10.87 0.58 -0.31
C PHE A 91 12.13 0.05 -1.00
N ASP A 92 13.29 0.67 -0.73
CA ASP A 92 14.58 0.18 -1.23
C ASP A 92 14.98 -1.09 -0.49
N THR A 93 15.32 -2.10 -1.28
CA THR A 93 15.88 -3.36 -0.80
C THR A 93 17.17 -3.24 0.02
N LYS A 94 17.88 -2.12 -0.06
CA LYS A 94 19.09 -1.83 0.72
C LYS A 94 18.79 -1.33 2.13
N GLU A 95 17.65 -0.67 2.31
CA GLU A 95 17.26 -0.04 3.58
C GLU A 95 16.43 -0.99 4.44
N VAL A 96 15.69 -1.90 3.81
CA VAL A 96 14.84 -2.88 4.49
C VAL A 96 15.51 -4.26 4.45
N PRO A 97 15.72 -4.95 5.58
CA PRO A 97 16.31 -6.29 5.56
C PRO A 97 15.39 -7.30 4.85
N ASP A 98 15.96 -8.37 4.29
CA ASP A 98 15.16 -9.48 3.76
C ASP A 98 14.53 -10.26 4.93
N PHE A 99 13.23 -10.12 5.16
CA PHE A 99 12.54 -10.79 6.26
C PHE A 99 12.55 -12.33 6.17
N ASN A 100 12.84 -12.89 5.01
CA ASN A 100 12.88 -14.33 4.78
C ASN A 100 14.30 -14.92 4.92
N LYS A 101 15.35 -14.09 4.77
CA LYS A 101 16.76 -14.55 4.72
C LYS A 101 17.71 -13.78 5.63
N GLY A 102 17.29 -12.61 6.10
CA GLY A 102 18.07 -11.71 6.94
C GLY A 102 18.34 -12.32 8.32
N SER A 103 19.37 -11.80 8.97
CA SER A 103 19.70 -12.22 10.34
C SER A 103 18.64 -11.70 11.31
N VAL A 104 18.48 -12.42 12.43
CA VAL A 104 17.57 -12.01 13.51
C VAL A 104 17.94 -10.61 14.03
N MET A 105 19.24 -10.31 14.15
CA MET A 105 19.73 -9.00 14.60
C MET A 105 19.32 -7.87 13.64
N ALA A 106 19.57 -8.02 12.33
CA ALA A 106 19.24 -6.98 11.36
C ALA A 106 17.72 -6.72 11.27
N ILE A 107 16.91 -7.77 11.39
CA ILE A 107 15.45 -7.64 11.45
C ILE A 107 15.04 -6.94 12.75
N GLY A 108 15.64 -7.30 13.89
CA GLY A 108 15.38 -6.65 15.18
C GLY A 108 15.72 -5.16 15.17
N GLU A 109 16.90 -4.78 14.68
CA GLU A 109 17.33 -3.40 14.54
C GLU A 109 16.38 -2.59 13.64
N TYR A 110 15.91 -3.19 12.54
CA TYR A 110 14.93 -2.56 11.67
C TYR A 110 13.59 -2.33 12.38
N LEU A 111 13.07 -3.32 13.11
CA LEU A 111 11.81 -3.18 13.86
C LEU A 111 11.92 -2.12 14.96
N ASP A 112 13.05 -2.07 15.68
CA ASP A 112 13.31 -1.05 16.69
C ASP A 112 13.43 0.35 16.05
N GLY A 113 14.06 0.44 14.88
CA GLY A 113 14.16 1.67 14.10
C GLY A 113 12.79 2.20 13.67
N LEU A 114 11.88 1.32 13.22
CA LEU A 114 10.50 1.70 12.90
C LEU A 114 9.78 2.30 14.11
N LYS A 115 9.99 1.73 15.31
CA LYS A 115 9.36 2.23 16.55
C LYS A 115 9.93 3.55 17.01
N LYS A 116 11.26 3.70 16.99
CA LYS A 116 11.94 4.90 17.49
C LYS A 116 11.81 6.09 16.55
N ASN A 117 11.89 5.87 15.24
CA ASN A 117 12.07 6.93 14.25
C ASN A 117 10.97 6.95 13.18
N GLY A 118 10.18 5.89 13.06
CA GLY A 118 9.18 5.74 11.99
C GLY A 118 7.76 6.15 12.37
N GLY A 119 7.53 6.65 13.59
CA GLY A 119 6.19 7.03 14.07
C GLY A 119 5.27 5.82 14.32
N PHE A 120 5.83 4.62 14.47
CA PHE A 120 5.07 3.41 14.78
C PHE A 120 5.06 3.11 16.29
N GLY A 121 3.87 2.91 16.85
CA GLY A 121 3.72 2.47 18.25
C GLY A 121 4.02 0.98 18.40
N ASP A 122 3.76 0.19 17.36
CA ASP A 122 4.19 -1.20 17.28
C ASP A 122 4.65 -1.58 15.87
N ALA A 123 5.60 -2.50 15.79
CA ALA A 123 6.14 -3.07 14.58
C ALA A 123 6.64 -4.48 14.92
N ARG A 124 6.19 -5.48 14.15
CA ARG A 124 6.50 -6.89 14.40
C ARG A 124 6.60 -7.71 13.13
N LEU A 125 7.46 -8.72 13.17
CA LEU A 125 7.57 -9.71 12.10
C LEU A 125 6.30 -10.58 12.07
N VAL A 126 5.73 -10.76 10.89
CA VAL A 126 4.54 -11.59 10.65
C VAL A 126 4.75 -12.55 9.48
N ASN A 127 4.02 -13.66 9.49
CA ASN A 127 3.93 -14.54 8.33
C ASN A 127 2.83 -14.01 7.41
N ILE A 128 3.21 -13.59 6.20
CA ILE A 128 2.27 -13.24 5.12
C ILE A 128 1.67 -14.52 4.54
N THR A 129 2.54 -15.50 4.29
CA THR A 129 2.16 -16.86 3.94
C THR A 129 3.02 -17.84 4.74
N LYS A 130 2.82 -19.16 4.55
CA LYS A 130 3.67 -20.18 5.17
C LYS A 130 5.17 -20.04 4.83
N LYS A 131 5.50 -19.41 3.71
CA LYS A 131 6.88 -19.29 3.20
C LYS A 131 7.35 -17.85 3.02
N ASN A 132 6.49 -16.88 3.29
CA ASN A 132 6.80 -15.47 3.10
C ASN A 132 6.51 -14.69 4.38
N LYS A 133 7.51 -13.93 4.82
CA LYS A 133 7.43 -13.05 5.99
C LYS A 133 7.39 -11.58 5.58
N GLY A 134 6.84 -10.78 6.47
CA GLY A 134 6.74 -9.34 6.34
C GLY A 134 6.75 -8.68 7.71
N VAL A 135 6.55 -7.38 7.73
CA VAL A 135 6.38 -6.60 8.96
C VAL A 135 5.00 -6.02 8.99
N ALA A 136 4.27 -6.21 10.09
CA ALA A 136 3.06 -5.46 10.39
C ALA A 136 3.42 -4.35 11.37
N ALA A 137 3.01 -3.12 11.08
CA ALA A 137 3.29 -1.96 11.92
C ALA A 137 2.03 -1.10 12.10
N ILE A 138 1.81 -0.59 13.30
CA ILE A 138 0.68 0.27 13.65
C ILE A 138 1.25 1.63 14.06
N THR A 139 0.73 2.71 13.46
CA THR A 139 1.17 4.06 13.80
C THR A 139 0.93 4.35 15.28
N ALA A 140 1.79 5.15 15.89
CA ALA A 140 1.61 5.52 17.29
C ALA A 140 0.32 6.34 17.47
N GLU A 141 -0.41 6.09 18.55
CA GLU A 141 -1.53 6.96 18.96
C GLU A 141 -1.01 8.27 19.53
N LYS A 142 0.14 8.22 20.21
CA LYS A 142 0.78 9.34 20.89
C LYS A 142 2.26 9.37 20.54
N ILE A 143 2.77 10.55 20.22
CA ILE A 143 4.19 10.79 19.96
C ILE A 143 4.63 11.95 20.85
N ASP A 144 5.58 11.67 21.74
CA ASP A 144 6.22 12.70 22.54
C ASP A 144 7.13 13.57 21.67
N VAL A 145 6.99 14.88 21.82
CA VAL A 145 7.89 15.88 21.21
C VAL A 145 9.02 16.11 22.18
N LEU A 146 10.22 15.68 21.79
CA LEU A 146 11.41 15.85 22.60
C LEU A 146 12.16 17.12 22.22
N ASN A 147 12.66 17.83 23.22
CA ASN A 147 13.67 18.86 23.01
C ASN A 147 14.95 18.18 22.45
N PRO A 148 15.49 18.62 21.30
CA PRO A 148 16.66 17.98 20.70
C PRO A 148 17.96 18.19 21.50
N GLU A 149 18.04 19.22 22.34
CA GLU A 149 19.22 19.55 23.16
C GLU A 149 19.18 18.86 24.54
N THR A 150 18.00 18.77 25.16
CA THR A 150 17.86 18.21 26.53
C THR A 150 17.34 16.77 26.56
N GLY A 151 16.62 16.34 25.51
CA GLY A 151 15.92 15.06 25.47
C GLY A 151 14.66 14.99 26.33
N GLU A 152 14.25 16.11 26.95
CA GLU A 152 13.04 16.19 27.76
C GLU A 152 11.78 16.29 26.88
N VAL A 153 10.65 15.79 27.37
CA VAL A 153 9.36 15.89 26.69
C VAL A 153 8.83 17.32 26.83
N GLU A 154 8.65 18.01 25.71
CA GLU A 154 8.11 19.38 25.64
C GLU A 154 6.65 19.42 25.16
N GLY A 155 6.14 18.31 24.61
CA GLY A 155 4.78 18.21 24.13
C GLY A 155 4.38 16.80 23.74
N GLU A 156 3.12 16.62 23.39
CA GLU A 156 2.56 15.35 22.92
C GLU A 156 1.72 15.63 21.66
N PHE A 157 1.95 14.88 20.60
CA PHE A 157 1.03 14.77 19.47
C PHE A 157 0.14 13.55 19.67
N VAL A 158 -1.17 13.75 19.65
CA VAL A 158 -2.16 12.68 19.67
C VAL A 158 -2.76 12.55 18.27
N ALA A 159 -2.68 11.37 17.68
CA ALA A 159 -3.22 11.10 16.36
C ALA A 159 -4.72 10.79 16.46
N ASP A 160 -5.54 11.47 15.65
CA ASP A 160 -6.98 11.21 15.59
C ASP A 160 -7.31 9.80 15.06
N LYS A 161 -6.39 9.20 14.29
CA LYS A 161 -6.53 7.87 13.70
C LYS A 161 -5.19 7.13 13.69
N GLN A 162 -5.25 5.82 13.90
CA GLN A 162 -4.14 4.91 13.68
C GLN A 162 -4.32 4.13 12.37
N TYR A 163 -3.19 3.77 11.76
CA TYR A 163 -3.16 2.99 10.53
C TYR A 163 -2.33 1.72 10.74
N LEU A 164 -2.80 0.62 10.14
CA LEU A 164 -2.07 -0.64 10.10
C LEU A 164 -1.41 -0.80 8.74
N TYR A 165 -0.09 -0.88 8.74
CA TYR A 165 0.73 -1.14 7.57
C TYR A 165 1.21 -2.59 7.55
N THR A 166 1.39 -3.13 6.35
CA THR A 166 2.11 -4.39 6.15
C THR A 166 3.09 -4.28 5.00
N PHE A 167 4.38 -4.48 5.32
CA PHE A 167 5.50 -4.40 4.38
C PHE A 167 6.04 -5.81 4.12
N PHE A 168 6.19 -6.19 2.86
CA PHE A 168 6.75 -7.50 2.51
C PHE A 168 7.36 -7.50 1.12
N ARG A 169 8.13 -8.55 0.82
CA ARG A 169 8.58 -8.83 -0.55
C ARG A 169 7.76 -9.96 -1.14
N THR A 170 7.36 -9.83 -2.40
CA THR A 170 6.75 -10.94 -3.14
C THR A 170 7.79 -12.05 -3.37
N PRO A 171 7.39 -13.29 -3.67
CA PRO A 171 8.32 -14.34 -4.08
C PRO A 171 9.22 -13.93 -5.26
N GLU A 172 8.70 -13.07 -6.13
CA GLU A 172 9.37 -12.46 -7.29
C GLU A 172 10.36 -11.35 -6.90
N GLY A 173 10.32 -10.90 -5.63
CA GLY A 173 11.24 -9.94 -5.04
C GLY A 173 10.76 -8.49 -5.04
N ARG A 174 9.52 -8.22 -5.47
CA ARG A 174 8.96 -6.87 -5.48
C ARG A 174 8.60 -6.42 -4.07
N CYS A 175 8.92 -5.17 -3.74
CA CYS A 175 8.63 -4.58 -2.44
C CYS A 175 7.20 -4.05 -2.39
N ILE A 176 6.38 -4.54 -1.47
CA ILE A 176 4.96 -4.17 -1.35
C ILE A 176 4.70 -3.56 0.01
N SER A 177 3.93 -2.48 0.02
CA SER A 177 3.28 -1.94 1.22
C SER A 177 1.78 -2.00 1.01
N ILE A 178 1.04 -2.48 2.00
CA ILE A 178 -0.41 -2.35 2.06
C ILE A 178 -0.74 -1.65 3.38
N GLN A 179 -1.57 -0.62 3.31
CA GLN A 179 -2.09 0.10 4.45
C GLN A 179 -3.59 -0.14 4.55
N LEU A 180 -4.06 -0.50 5.74
CA LEU A 180 -5.46 -0.53 6.10
C LEU A 180 -5.89 0.89 6.52
N ILE A 181 -6.87 1.44 5.82
CA ILE A 181 -7.71 2.53 6.31
C ILE A 181 -8.92 1.90 6.98
N SER A 182 -9.10 2.19 8.27
CA SER A 182 -10.28 1.79 9.03
C SER A 182 -10.64 2.92 9.98
N ALA A 183 -11.93 3.15 10.21
CA ALA A 183 -12.41 4.04 11.26
C ALA A 183 -12.00 3.56 12.66
N ASN A 184 -11.81 2.24 12.84
CA ASN A 184 -11.32 1.65 14.09
C ASN A 184 -10.48 0.39 13.81
N LEU A 185 -9.27 0.31 14.38
CA LEU A 185 -8.40 -0.86 14.29
C LEU A 185 -8.75 -1.97 15.32
N ASP A 186 -9.59 -1.68 16.31
CA ASP A 186 -10.10 -2.68 17.26
C ASP A 186 -11.19 -3.57 16.65
N ASP A 187 -11.72 -3.20 15.49
CA ASP A 187 -12.62 -4.07 14.74
C ASP A 187 -11.83 -5.25 14.15
N LYS A 188 -11.83 -6.32 14.94
CA LYS A 188 -11.13 -7.57 14.61
C LYS A 188 -11.60 -8.15 13.27
N MET A 189 -12.86 -7.93 12.87
CA MET A 189 -13.36 -8.43 11.59
C MET A 189 -12.67 -7.73 10.42
N PHE A 190 -12.55 -6.40 10.45
CA PHE A 190 -11.86 -5.66 9.39
C PHE A 190 -10.36 -5.95 9.36
N VAL A 191 -9.72 -6.05 10.54
CA VAL A 191 -8.30 -6.38 10.64
C VAL A 191 -7.99 -7.81 10.17
N ASP A 192 -8.82 -8.79 10.51
CA ASP A 192 -8.61 -10.16 10.06
C ASP A 192 -8.90 -10.32 8.56
N THR A 193 -9.94 -9.66 8.05
CA THR A 193 -10.20 -9.61 6.60
C THR A 193 -9.03 -8.99 5.86
N TYR A 194 -8.50 -7.87 6.37
CA TYR A 194 -7.30 -7.23 5.83
C TYR A 194 -6.09 -8.18 5.82
N ARG A 195 -5.82 -8.89 6.92
CA ARG A 195 -4.72 -9.88 6.96
C ARG A 195 -4.92 -10.98 5.93
N GLY A 196 -6.16 -11.43 5.72
CA GLY A 196 -6.53 -12.37 4.66
C GLY A 196 -6.25 -11.80 3.27
N SER A 197 -6.62 -10.54 3.01
CA SER A 197 -6.33 -9.82 1.78
C SER A 197 -4.83 -9.75 1.53
N VAL A 198 -4.02 -9.33 2.50
CA VAL A 198 -2.56 -9.27 2.40
C VAL A 198 -1.96 -10.64 2.07
N ALA A 199 -2.42 -11.70 2.74
CA ALA A 199 -1.97 -13.07 2.49
C ALA A 199 -2.34 -13.60 1.10
N SER A 200 -3.39 -13.05 0.49
CA SER A 200 -3.85 -13.41 -0.86
C SER A 200 -3.13 -12.67 -1.99
N PHE A 201 -2.29 -11.68 -1.66
CA PHE A 201 -1.61 -10.84 -2.65
C PHE A 201 -0.74 -11.68 -3.60
N LYS A 202 -0.91 -11.47 -4.90
CA LYS A 202 -0.13 -12.10 -5.96
C LYS A 202 0.48 -11.03 -6.86
N ASP A 203 1.79 -11.14 -7.05
CA ASP A 203 2.51 -10.36 -8.05
C ASP A 203 2.31 -10.98 -9.43
N ASN A 204 1.79 -10.21 -10.37
CA ASN A 204 1.55 -10.66 -11.74
C ASN A 204 2.63 -10.15 -12.70
N ILE A 205 3.71 -9.53 -12.19
CA ILE A 205 4.88 -9.24 -13.03
C ILE A 205 5.43 -10.56 -13.56
N LYS A 206 5.41 -10.70 -14.89
CA LYS A 206 6.04 -11.83 -15.57
C LYS A 206 7.53 -11.80 -15.28
N ASP A 207 8.00 -12.77 -14.51
CA ASP A 207 9.39 -13.09 -14.16
C ASP A 207 10.42 -12.34 -15.02
N LYS A 208 10.97 -11.24 -14.48
CA LYS A 208 12.26 -10.68 -14.94
C LYS A 208 13.40 -11.57 -14.41
N LYS A 209 13.22 -12.90 -14.40
CA LYS A 209 14.30 -13.86 -14.14
C LYS A 209 15.37 -13.69 -15.22
N SER A 210 16.35 -12.88 -14.85
CA SER A 210 17.75 -12.95 -15.23
C SER A 210 18.08 -12.92 -16.72
N LYS A 211 17.90 -11.75 -17.36
CA LYS A 211 18.75 -11.38 -18.52
C LYS A 211 20.25 -11.43 -18.14
N LYS A 212 20.58 -11.23 -16.85
CA LYS A 212 21.95 -11.34 -16.32
C LYS A 212 22.50 -12.77 -16.19
N ASP A 213 21.64 -13.81 -16.11
CA ASP A 213 22.11 -15.22 -16.04
C ASP A 213 22.15 -15.89 -17.41
N LYS A 214 21.28 -15.48 -18.36
CA LYS A 214 21.39 -15.92 -19.76
C LYS A 214 22.70 -15.43 -20.40
N ASP A 215 23.16 -14.23 -20.07
CA ASP A 215 24.43 -13.70 -20.57
C ASP A 215 25.65 -14.35 -19.90
N LYS A 216 25.53 -14.81 -18.64
CA LYS A 216 26.61 -15.53 -17.96
C LYS A 216 26.73 -16.98 -18.41
N LYS A 217 25.61 -17.63 -18.75
CA LYS A 217 25.58 -19.00 -19.30
C LYS A 217 26.08 -19.02 -20.76
N SER A 218 25.68 -18.05 -21.59
CA SER A 218 26.13 -17.96 -22.98
C SER A 218 27.64 -17.65 -23.12
N LYS A 219 28.22 -16.88 -22.19
CA LYS A 219 29.68 -16.62 -22.17
C LYS A 219 30.50 -17.84 -21.72
N LYS A 220 30.02 -18.58 -20.72
CA LYS A 220 30.68 -19.80 -20.22
C LYS A 220 30.64 -20.97 -21.22
N ASP A 221 29.59 -21.04 -22.04
CA ASP A 221 29.45 -22.07 -23.08
C ASP A 221 30.26 -21.74 -24.35
N LYS A 222 30.45 -20.46 -24.70
CA LYS A 222 31.40 -20.04 -25.76
C LYS A 222 32.85 -20.32 -25.38
N ASP A 223 33.26 -19.97 -24.16
CA ASP A 223 34.65 -20.17 -23.71
C ASP A 223 35.04 -21.65 -23.61
N LYS A 224 34.08 -22.55 -23.37
CA LYS A 224 34.31 -24.01 -23.38
C LYS A 224 34.40 -24.60 -24.78
N LYS A 225 33.64 -24.08 -25.75
CA LYS A 225 33.67 -24.54 -27.14
C LYS A 225 34.99 -24.12 -27.82
N ASP A 226 35.42 -22.88 -27.62
CA ASP A 226 36.66 -22.36 -28.21
C ASP A 226 37.94 -23.02 -27.63
N LYS A 227 37.90 -23.50 -26.37
CA LYS A 227 39.00 -24.27 -25.77
C LYS A 227 39.05 -25.73 -26.27
N LYS A 228 37.93 -26.33 -26.66
CA LYS A 228 37.90 -27.69 -27.21
C LYS A 228 38.41 -27.71 -28.66
N ASP A 229 37.98 -26.74 -29.46
CA ASP A 229 38.37 -26.63 -30.88
C ASP A 229 39.85 -26.28 -31.08
N LYS A 230 40.49 -25.58 -30.11
CA LYS A 230 41.95 -25.37 -30.10
C LYS A 230 42.77 -26.59 -29.68
N LYS A 231 42.21 -27.48 -28.85
CA LYS A 231 42.93 -28.67 -28.36
C LYS A 231 42.95 -29.79 -29.40
N ASP A 232 41.90 -29.90 -30.21
CA ASP A 232 41.82 -30.92 -31.27
C ASP A 232 42.67 -30.55 -32.50
N LYS A 233 42.84 -29.26 -32.82
CA LYS A 233 43.74 -28.82 -33.92
C LYS A 233 45.24 -28.98 -33.64
N ASN A 234 45.65 -29.15 -32.37
CA ASN A 234 47.05 -29.33 -32.02
C ASN A 234 47.47 -30.80 -31.88
N LYS A 235 46.54 -31.76 -31.96
CA LYS A 235 46.87 -33.20 -31.94
C LYS A 235 47.18 -33.77 -33.33
N ASP A 236 46.80 -33.09 -34.40
CA ASP A 236 47.03 -33.54 -35.78
C ASP A 236 48.35 -33.00 -36.40
N LYS A 237 49.12 -32.19 -35.67
CA LYS A 237 50.42 -31.68 -36.16
C LYS A 237 51.64 -32.46 -35.69
N ASP A 238 51.48 -33.41 -34.76
CA ASP A 238 52.58 -34.24 -34.22
C ASP A 238 52.60 -35.68 -34.79
N LYS A 239 51.82 -35.95 -35.85
CA LYS A 239 51.90 -37.20 -36.63
C LYS A 239 52.14 -36.90 -38.10
N LYS A 240 53.33 -36.40 -38.43
CA LYS A 240 53.90 -36.59 -39.76
C LYS A 240 55.42 -36.52 -39.72
#